data_AF-A0A1E4ESB9-F1
#
_entry.id   AF-A0A1E4ESB9-F1
#
_cell.length_a   1.000
_cell.length_b   1.000
_cell.length_c   1.000
_cell.angle_alpha   90.00
_cell.angle_beta   90.00
_cell.angle_gamma   90.00
#
_symmetry.space_group_name_H-M   'P 1'
#
loop_
_entity.id
_entity.type
_entity.pdbx_description
1 polymer ?
#
loop_
_entity_poly.entity_id
_entity_poly.type
_entity_poly.pdbx_seq_one_letter_code
_entity_poly.pdbx_strand_id
1 'polypeptide(L)'
;MQQQLIGCLWGTALGDALGLCREGLNPRRGQRLYPDLDRFQLFGGRGLASDDTEHAAFTAWAISGQPDPATFESRLRHAFQRWLACLPAGIGLATLRAGLIRRGVCSAGNGPLMRVPVLAVAGPENLEPYLEISTRMTHTDPRALERARQLAQLTRYLLGRIPWPDLPGLSENPAQTPEEYVQAQGWKAGVSGFVEHTAPVVMLAALRYRDDYRQAVQSVIRCGGDTDTTAALVGAIVGARLGPQALPREWLQT
;
A
#
# COMPACT_ATOMS: atom_id res chain seq x y z
N MET A 1 -9.78 2.32 -17.32
CA MET A 1 -9.40 1.16 -16.47
C MET A 1 -7.95 0.73 -16.68
N GLN A 2 -7.50 0.35 -17.89
CA GLN A 2 -6.12 -0.15 -18.10
C GLN A 2 -5.03 0.83 -17.62
N GLN A 3 -5.12 2.11 -17.99
CA GLN A 3 -4.18 3.15 -17.51
C GLN A 3 -4.19 3.28 -15.98
N GLN A 4 -5.34 3.16 -15.33
CA GLN A 4 -5.45 3.21 -13.87
C GLN A 4 -4.78 2.00 -13.22
N LEU A 5 -4.93 0.80 -13.80
CA LEU A 5 -4.28 -0.40 -13.27
C LEU A 5 -2.75 -0.36 -13.46
N ILE A 6 -2.26 0.10 -14.62
CA ILE A 6 -0.83 0.28 -14.84
C ILE A 6 -0.27 1.33 -13.86
N GLY A 7 -0.94 2.48 -13.74
CA GLY A 7 -0.57 3.52 -12.79
C GLY A 7 -0.59 3.03 -11.34
N CYS A 8 -1.56 2.19 -10.99
CA CYS A 8 -1.62 1.53 -9.68
C CYS A 8 -0.40 0.65 -9.44
N LEU A 9 -0.11 -0.30 -10.34
CA LEU A 9 0.97 -1.27 -10.14
C LEU A 9 2.36 -0.63 -10.22
N TRP A 10 2.58 0.28 -11.17
CA TRP A 10 3.84 1.02 -11.26
C TRP A 10 3.99 1.98 -10.09
N GLY A 11 2.91 2.64 -9.68
CA GLY A 11 2.91 3.48 -8.48
C GLY A 11 3.24 2.69 -7.21
N THR A 12 2.73 1.48 -7.06
CA THR A 12 3.15 0.57 -5.98
C THR A 12 4.65 0.32 -6.03
N ALA A 13 5.15 -0.16 -7.18
CA ALA A 13 6.54 -0.57 -7.33
C ALA A 13 7.56 0.57 -7.10
N LEU A 14 7.27 1.76 -7.62
CA LEU A 14 8.15 2.92 -7.43
C LEU A 14 8.11 3.44 -5.98
N GLY A 15 6.92 3.46 -5.37
CA GLY A 15 6.76 3.86 -3.97
C GLY A 15 7.50 2.93 -3.02
N ASP A 16 7.25 1.62 -3.16
CA ASP A 16 7.95 0.54 -2.45
C ASP A 16 9.47 0.68 -2.57
N ALA A 17 10.00 0.66 -3.81
CA ALA A 17 11.43 0.71 -4.05
C ALA A 17 12.12 1.98 -3.50
N LEU A 18 11.43 3.12 -3.51
CA LEU A 18 11.96 4.36 -2.94
C LEU A 18 11.91 4.35 -1.40
N GLY A 19 10.82 3.84 -0.85
CA GLY A 19 10.58 3.74 0.60
C GLY A 19 11.48 2.74 1.30
N LEU A 20 11.87 1.65 0.62
CA LEU A 20 12.60 0.53 1.21
C LEU A 20 13.91 0.93 1.89
N CYS A 21 14.63 1.93 1.37
CA CYS A 21 15.88 2.38 1.99
C CYS A 21 15.69 2.95 3.41
N ARG A 22 14.49 3.45 3.75
CA ARG A 22 14.18 4.04 5.05
C ARG A 22 13.31 3.16 5.94
N GLU A 23 13.04 1.92 5.54
CA GLU A 23 12.24 0.98 6.32
C GLU A 23 12.87 0.77 7.73
N GLY A 24 12.03 0.81 8.75
CA GLY A 24 12.42 0.67 10.16
C GLY A 24 13.21 1.86 10.74
N LEU A 25 13.46 2.92 9.96
CA LEU A 25 14.16 4.11 10.44
C LEU A 25 13.19 5.18 10.93
N ASN A 26 13.48 5.78 12.08
CA ASN A 26 12.78 7.00 12.49
C ASN A 26 13.09 8.16 11.51
N PRO A 27 12.23 9.21 11.45
CA PRO A 27 12.38 10.32 10.50
C PRO A 27 13.78 10.95 10.46
N ARG A 28 14.36 11.23 11.63
CA ARG A 28 15.67 11.90 11.75
C ARG A 28 16.79 11.02 11.21
N ARG A 29 16.77 9.73 11.54
CA ARG A 29 17.77 8.76 11.06
C ARG A 29 17.64 8.52 9.56
N GLY A 30 16.41 8.40 9.06
CA GLY A 30 16.12 8.27 7.64
C GLY A 30 16.65 9.46 6.84
N GLN A 31 16.38 10.69 7.29
CA GLN A 31 16.91 11.90 6.66
C GLN A 31 18.44 11.96 6.66
N ARG A 32 19.11 11.50 7.73
CA ARG A 32 20.57 11.50 7.82
C ARG A 32 21.23 10.46 6.91
N LEU A 33 20.70 9.25 6.87
CA LEU A 33 21.31 8.14 6.11
C LEU A 33 20.97 8.19 4.63
N TYR A 34 19.76 8.63 4.30
CA TYR A 34 19.20 8.55 2.95
C TYR A 34 18.54 9.87 2.55
N PRO A 35 19.24 11.02 2.57
CA PRO A 35 18.64 12.36 2.47
C PRO A 35 17.87 12.61 1.16
N ASP A 36 18.30 11.98 0.06
CA ASP A 36 17.79 12.23 -1.28
C ASP A 36 16.61 11.30 -1.63
N LEU A 37 15.40 11.85 -1.74
CA LEU A 37 14.21 11.10 -2.11
C LEU A 37 13.83 11.26 -3.59
N ASP A 38 14.73 11.80 -4.41
CA ASP A 38 14.52 11.94 -5.86
C ASP A 38 15.16 10.79 -6.66
N ARG A 39 15.87 9.88 -5.99
CA ARG A 39 16.45 8.67 -6.60
C ARG A 39 16.47 7.50 -5.63
N PHE A 40 16.54 6.29 -6.18
CA PHE A 40 16.80 5.09 -5.38
C PHE A 40 18.22 5.14 -4.78
N GLN A 41 18.37 4.64 -3.56
CA GLN A 41 19.64 4.72 -2.82
C GLN A 41 20.20 3.33 -2.45
N LEU A 42 19.51 2.25 -2.80
CA LEU A 42 20.00 0.88 -2.60
C LEU A 42 20.76 0.38 -3.85
N PHE A 43 21.65 -0.58 -3.64
CA PHE A 43 22.35 -1.35 -4.71
C PHE A 43 22.89 -0.53 -5.89
N GLY A 44 23.56 0.60 -5.60
CA GLY A 44 24.15 1.45 -6.64
C GLY A 44 23.14 2.33 -7.39
N GLY A 45 22.01 2.64 -6.76
CA GLY A 45 20.97 3.53 -7.31
C GLY A 45 19.85 2.81 -8.04
N ARG A 46 19.66 1.51 -7.77
CA ARG A 46 18.61 0.69 -8.37
C ARG A 46 17.44 0.53 -7.42
N GLY A 47 16.23 0.48 -7.98
CA GLY A 47 15.03 0.14 -7.23
C GLY A 47 14.99 -1.36 -6.93
N LEU A 48 14.52 -1.73 -5.73
CA LEU A 48 14.22 -3.11 -5.37
C LEU A 48 12.78 -3.16 -4.87
N ALA A 49 11.98 -4.06 -5.43
CA ALA A 49 10.63 -4.35 -4.97
C ALA A 49 10.66 -5.26 -3.72
N SER A 50 9.74 -5.03 -2.78
CA SER A 50 9.49 -5.84 -1.59
C SER A 50 8.21 -6.69 -1.76
N ASP A 51 7.74 -7.28 -0.65
CA ASP A 51 6.49 -8.03 -0.60
C ASP A 51 5.26 -7.17 -0.93
N ASP A 52 5.33 -5.85 -0.75
CA ASP A 52 4.29 -4.89 -1.16
C ASP A 52 3.96 -5.00 -2.65
N THR A 53 4.98 -4.87 -3.50
CA THR A 53 4.84 -4.96 -4.96
C THR A 53 4.41 -6.36 -5.40
N GLU A 54 4.96 -7.39 -4.77
CA GLU A 54 4.63 -8.78 -5.08
C GLU A 54 3.16 -9.09 -4.76
N HIS A 55 2.67 -8.66 -3.59
CA HIS A 55 1.26 -8.79 -3.20
C HIS A 55 0.32 -8.05 -4.14
N ALA A 56 0.69 -6.85 -4.61
CA ALA A 56 -0.08 -6.12 -5.60
C ALA A 56 -0.17 -6.90 -6.93
N ALA A 57 0.95 -7.45 -7.41
CA ALA A 57 1.00 -8.27 -8.62
C ALA A 57 0.16 -9.56 -8.50
N PHE A 58 0.26 -10.28 -7.38
CA PHE A 58 -0.56 -11.48 -7.13
C PHE A 58 -2.05 -11.16 -7.12
N THR A 59 -2.41 -10.02 -6.54
CA THR A 59 -3.80 -9.57 -6.50
C THR A 59 -4.32 -9.23 -7.89
N ALA A 60 -3.52 -8.53 -8.70
CA ALA A 60 -3.89 -8.19 -10.08
C ALA A 60 -4.10 -9.44 -10.93
N TRP A 61 -3.23 -10.44 -10.78
CA TRP A 61 -3.41 -11.72 -11.44
C TRP A 61 -4.64 -12.48 -10.94
N ALA A 62 -4.84 -12.56 -9.62
CA ALA A 62 -5.94 -13.31 -9.02
C ALA A 62 -7.32 -12.73 -9.39
N ILE A 63 -7.45 -11.40 -9.42
CA ILE A 63 -8.69 -10.69 -9.76
C ILE A 63 -8.90 -10.54 -11.28
N SER A 64 -7.94 -10.95 -12.10
CA SER A 64 -8.04 -10.85 -13.56
C SER A 64 -9.23 -11.64 -14.10
N GLY A 65 -10.05 -10.98 -14.91
CA GLY A 65 -11.32 -11.50 -15.40
C GLY A 65 -12.47 -11.42 -14.39
N GLN A 66 -12.28 -10.76 -13.23
CA GLN A 66 -13.25 -10.61 -12.14
C GLN A 66 -13.98 -11.92 -11.82
N PRO A 67 -13.22 -13.00 -11.51
CA PRO A 67 -13.81 -14.30 -11.24
C PRO A 67 -14.64 -14.25 -9.96
N ASP A 68 -15.47 -15.26 -9.73
CA ASP A 68 -16.22 -15.38 -8.48
C ASP A 68 -15.28 -15.40 -7.24
N PRO A 69 -15.79 -15.06 -6.04
CA PRO A 69 -14.96 -14.96 -4.84
C PRO A 69 -14.19 -16.25 -4.49
N ALA A 70 -14.74 -17.44 -4.74
CA ALA A 70 -14.07 -18.70 -4.42
C ALA A 70 -12.88 -18.95 -5.37
N THR A 71 -13.06 -18.66 -6.66
CA THR A 71 -11.98 -18.71 -7.64
C THR A 71 -10.90 -17.68 -7.34
N PHE A 72 -11.28 -16.45 -6.97
CA PHE A 72 -10.34 -15.42 -6.52
C PHE A 72 -9.52 -15.89 -5.30
N GLU A 73 -10.18 -16.43 -4.28
CA GLU A 73 -9.52 -16.96 -3.08
C GLU A 73 -8.49 -18.03 -3.43
N SER A 74 -8.90 -18.99 -4.28
CA SER A 74 -8.03 -20.10 -4.70
C SER A 74 -6.79 -19.59 -5.43
N ARG A 75 -6.97 -18.67 -6.39
CA ARG A 75 -5.86 -18.04 -7.13
C ARG A 75 -4.92 -17.29 -6.20
N LEU A 76 -5.45 -16.37 -5.40
CA LEU A 76 -4.64 -15.56 -4.51
C LEU A 76 -3.85 -16.44 -3.53
N ARG A 77 -4.51 -17.42 -2.92
CA ARG A 77 -3.87 -18.38 -2.01
C ARG A 77 -2.75 -19.19 -2.69
N HIS A 78 -2.96 -19.62 -3.93
CA HIS A 78 -1.95 -20.34 -4.70
C HIS A 78 -0.71 -19.48 -4.97
N ALA A 79 -0.90 -18.23 -5.39
CA ALA A 79 0.20 -17.29 -5.61
C ALA A 79 0.99 -17.05 -4.32
N PHE A 80 0.30 -16.77 -3.22
CA PHE A 80 0.91 -16.61 -1.89
C PHE A 80 1.73 -17.82 -1.45
N GLN A 81 1.19 -19.03 -1.60
CA GLN A 81 1.88 -20.26 -1.18
C GLN A 81 3.14 -20.54 -2.00
N ARG A 82 3.10 -20.28 -3.32
CA ARG A 82 4.29 -20.43 -4.16
C ARG A 82 5.34 -19.40 -3.83
N TRP A 83 4.92 -18.16 -3.59
CA TRP A 83 5.81 -17.08 -3.18
C TRP A 83 6.50 -17.40 -1.85
N LEU A 84 5.77 -17.85 -0.84
CA LEU A 84 6.35 -18.27 0.45
C LEU A 84 7.38 -19.40 0.30
N ALA A 85 7.16 -20.33 -0.62
CA ALA A 85 8.10 -21.43 -0.89
C ALA A 85 9.43 -20.93 -1.49
N CYS A 86 9.45 -19.72 -2.06
CA CYS A 86 10.66 -19.08 -2.57
C CYS A 86 11.46 -18.32 -1.50
N LEU A 87 11.04 -18.36 -0.23
CA LEU A 87 11.71 -17.67 0.90
C LEU A 87 11.96 -16.18 0.62
N PRO A 88 10.89 -15.38 0.47
CA PRO A 88 11.00 -13.97 0.12
C PRO A 88 11.68 -13.17 1.24
N ALA A 89 12.51 -12.21 0.83
CA ALA A 89 13.10 -11.25 1.76
C ALA A 89 12.03 -10.26 2.24
N GLY A 90 12.14 -9.78 3.48
CA GLY A 90 11.27 -8.72 4.01
C GLY A 90 9.88 -9.15 4.52
N ILE A 91 9.52 -10.44 4.42
CA ILE A 91 8.16 -10.87 4.80
C ILE A 91 7.78 -10.57 6.26
N GLY A 92 6.68 -9.85 6.44
CA GLY A 92 6.09 -9.59 7.76
C GLY A 92 5.73 -10.87 8.54
N LEU A 93 6.00 -10.89 9.85
CA LEU A 93 5.83 -12.09 10.69
C LEU A 93 4.40 -12.67 10.69
N ALA A 94 3.39 -11.79 10.67
CA ALA A 94 1.99 -12.22 10.60
C ALA A 94 1.65 -12.89 9.26
N THR A 95 2.12 -12.32 8.15
CA THR A 95 1.99 -12.86 6.80
C THR A 95 2.68 -14.22 6.68
N LEU A 96 3.92 -14.32 7.18
CA LEU A 96 4.69 -15.58 7.20
C LEU A 96 3.94 -16.66 7.99
N ARG A 97 3.51 -16.35 9.23
CA ARG A 97 2.77 -17.31 10.07
C ARG A 97 1.48 -17.76 9.40
N ALA A 98 0.69 -16.83 8.86
CA ALA A 98 -0.56 -17.17 8.20
C ALA A 98 -0.35 -18.06 6.96
N GLY A 99 0.73 -17.81 6.23
CA GLY A 99 1.21 -18.64 5.14
C GLY A 99 1.51 -20.07 5.58
N LEU A 100 2.32 -20.22 6.63
CA LEU A 100 2.75 -21.52 7.17
C LEU A 100 1.58 -22.36 7.68
N ILE A 101 0.65 -21.75 8.43
CA ILE A 101 -0.52 -22.45 8.97
C ILE A 101 -1.70 -22.52 7.98
N ARG A 102 -1.54 -21.91 6.79
CA ARG A 102 -2.55 -21.81 5.72
C ARG A 102 -3.87 -21.18 6.17
N ARG A 103 -3.85 -20.34 7.20
CA ARG A 103 -5.00 -19.65 7.81
C ARG A 103 -4.56 -18.30 8.37
N GLY A 104 -5.41 -17.29 8.33
CA GLY A 104 -5.10 -15.99 8.92
C GLY A 104 -4.80 -16.06 10.42
N VAL A 105 -3.98 -15.13 10.89
CA VAL A 105 -3.65 -14.95 12.30
C VAL A 105 -4.35 -13.71 12.86
N CYS A 106 -4.64 -13.71 14.16
CA CYS A 106 -5.15 -12.52 14.84
C CYS A 106 -4.01 -11.48 14.94
N SER A 107 -3.93 -10.62 13.94
CA SER A 107 -2.92 -9.58 13.80
C SER A 107 -3.58 -8.36 13.18
N ALA A 108 -3.25 -7.17 13.69
CA ALA A 108 -3.64 -5.89 13.13
C ALA A 108 -2.50 -5.28 12.29
N GLY A 109 -1.66 -6.13 11.69
CA GLY A 109 -0.65 -5.71 10.72
C GLY A 109 -1.25 -5.24 9.39
N ASN A 110 -0.55 -4.39 8.66
CA ASN A 110 -0.99 -3.75 7.42
C ASN A 110 -0.82 -4.60 6.15
N GLY A 111 -0.28 -5.82 6.25
CA GLY A 111 -0.13 -6.75 5.13
C GLY A 111 -1.38 -6.94 4.26
N PRO A 112 -2.63 -6.87 4.77
CA PRO A 112 -3.84 -6.86 3.94
C PRO A 112 -3.99 -5.65 3.05
N LEU A 113 -3.57 -4.47 3.52
CA LEU A 113 -3.76 -3.19 2.83
C LEU A 113 -3.00 -3.16 1.51
N MET A 114 -1.85 -3.83 1.42
CA MET A 114 -0.99 -3.93 0.22
C MET A 114 -1.75 -4.36 -1.05
N ARG A 115 -2.84 -5.11 -0.87
CA ARG A 115 -3.67 -5.67 -1.96
C ARG A 115 -4.87 -4.79 -2.30
N VAL A 116 -5.23 -3.86 -1.42
CA VAL A 116 -6.49 -3.10 -1.48
C VAL A 116 -6.57 -2.17 -2.69
N PRO A 117 -5.54 -1.36 -3.03
CA PRO A 117 -5.62 -0.47 -4.19
C PRO A 117 -5.92 -1.21 -5.49
N VAL A 118 -5.29 -2.38 -5.70
CA VAL A 118 -5.52 -3.22 -6.88
C VAL A 118 -6.96 -3.74 -6.92
N LEU A 119 -7.49 -4.22 -5.79
CA LEU A 119 -8.90 -4.63 -5.69
C LEU A 119 -9.85 -3.45 -5.98
N ALA A 120 -9.56 -2.27 -5.44
CA ALA A 120 -10.35 -1.07 -5.67
C ALA A 120 -10.38 -0.65 -7.14
N VAL A 121 -9.28 -0.83 -7.87
CA VAL A 121 -9.11 -0.47 -9.28
C VAL A 121 -9.71 -1.51 -10.22
N ALA A 122 -9.42 -2.80 -10.02
CA ALA A 122 -9.70 -3.88 -10.99
C ALA A 122 -10.81 -4.86 -10.56
N GLY A 123 -11.19 -4.85 -9.28
CA GLY A 123 -12.26 -5.71 -8.77
C GLY A 123 -13.67 -5.26 -9.18
N PRO A 124 -14.68 -6.13 -8.99
CA PRO A 124 -16.06 -5.86 -9.36
C PRO A 124 -16.68 -4.77 -8.47
N GLU A 125 -17.86 -4.26 -8.85
CA GLU A 125 -18.57 -3.23 -8.09
C GLU A 125 -18.77 -3.63 -6.61
N ASN A 126 -19.24 -4.85 -6.35
CA ASN A 126 -19.29 -5.39 -4.99
C ASN A 126 -17.93 -5.97 -4.56
N LEU A 127 -17.11 -5.17 -3.86
CA LEU A 127 -15.79 -5.59 -3.39
C LEU A 127 -15.79 -6.34 -2.06
N GLU A 128 -16.87 -6.27 -1.29
CA GLU A 128 -16.87 -6.73 0.09
C GLU A 128 -16.37 -8.18 0.24
N PRO A 129 -16.84 -9.16 -0.57
CA PRO A 129 -16.32 -10.53 -0.48
C PRO A 129 -14.83 -10.64 -0.77
N TYR A 130 -14.30 -9.83 -1.70
CA TYR A 130 -12.90 -9.86 -2.10
C TYR A 130 -11.99 -9.22 -1.04
N LEU A 131 -12.45 -8.13 -0.41
CA LEU A 131 -11.76 -7.50 0.71
C LEU A 131 -11.72 -8.44 1.92
N GLU A 132 -12.84 -9.06 2.25
CA GLU A 132 -12.92 -10.03 3.35
C GLU A 132 -11.96 -11.22 3.11
N ILE A 133 -12.03 -11.84 1.93
CA ILE A 133 -11.16 -12.96 1.54
C ILE A 133 -9.69 -12.56 1.57
N SER A 134 -9.34 -11.46 0.90
CA SER A 134 -7.96 -10.97 0.81
C SER A 134 -7.38 -10.66 2.20
N THR A 135 -8.20 -10.15 3.11
CA THR A 135 -7.80 -9.84 4.48
C THR A 135 -7.67 -11.10 5.33
N ARG A 136 -8.76 -11.86 5.49
CA ARG A 136 -8.86 -13.02 6.39
C ARG A 136 -7.88 -14.14 6.06
N MET A 137 -7.41 -14.21 4.81
CA MET A 137 -6.40 -15.18 4.40
C MET A 137 -5.08 -15.00 5.18
N THR A 138 -4.79 -13.77 5.63
CA THR A 138 -3.56 -13.44 6.37
C THR A 138 -3.82 -12.88 7.76
N HIS A 139 -4.83 -12.01 7.91
CA HIS A 139 -5.12 -11.26 9.13
C HIS A 139 -6.59 -11.37 9.47
N THR A 140 -6.92 -11.80 10.68
CA THR A 140 -8.31 -11.97 11.15
C THR A 140 -8.76 -10.91 12.16
N ASP A 141 -7.90 -9.93 12.48
CA ASP A 141 -8.30 -8.82 13.36
C ASP A 141 -9.32 -7.92 12.63
N PRO A 142 -10.47 -7.59 13.24
CA PRO A 142 -11.50 -6.77 12.60
C PRO A 142 -11.00 -5.41 12.11
N ARG A 143 -10.04 -4.81 12.80
CA ARG A 143 -9.46 -3.50 12.42
C ARG A 143 -8.78 -3.56 11.06
N ALA A 144 -8.12 -4.67 10.73
CA ALA A 144 -7.47 -4.83 9.43
C ALA A 144 -8.49 -4.79 8.29
N LEU A 145 -9.64 -5.46 8.46
CA LEU A 145 -10.71 -5.43 7.46
C LEU A 145 -11.39 -4.07 7.38
N GLU A 146 -11.63 -3.42 8.52
CA GLU A 146 -12.21 -2.08 8.57
C GLU A 146 -11.34 -1.06 7.83
N ARG A 147 -10.03 -1.03 8.10
CA ARG A 147 -9.08 -0.16 7.41
C ARG A 147 -8.95 -0.51 5.92
N ALA A 148 -9.03 -1.79 5.56
CA ALA A 148 -9.06 -2.21 4.15
C ALA A 148 -10.29 -1.67 3.41
N ARG A 149 -11.47 -1.69 4.04
CA ARG A 149 -12.70 -1.10 3.46
C ARG A 149 -12.56 0.41 3.25
N GLN A 150 -12.09 1.14 4.25
CA GLN A 150 -11.88 2.58 4.17
C GLN A 150 -10.90 2.96 3.05
N LEU A 151 -9.79 2.24 2.95
CA LEU A 151 -8.80 2.46 1.89
C LEU A 151 -9.36 2.15 0.50
N ALA A 152 -10.17 1.09 0.36
CA ALA A 152 -10.85 0.76 -0.90
C ALA A 152 -11.86 1.84 -1.30
N GLN A 153 -12.65 2.33 -0.34
CA GLN A 153 -13.62 3.41 -0.54
C GLN A 153 -12.90 4.70 -0.96
N LEU A 154 -11.85 5.11 -0.25
CA LEU A 154 -11.06 6.27 -0.61
C LEU A 154 -10.49 6.15 -2.04
N THR A 155 -9.91 5.00 -2.35
CA THR A 155 -9.35 4.75 -3.69
C THR A 155 -10.43 4.89 -4.75
N ARG A 156 -11.62 4.32 -4.55
CA ARG A 156 -12.75 4.45 -5.48
C ARG A 156 -13.27 5.88 -5.60
N TYR A 157 -13.31 6.63 -4.50
CA TYR A 157 -13.66 8.04 -4.52
C TYR A 157 -12.66 8.85 -5.35
N LEU A 158 -11.36 8.65 -5.14
CA LEU A 158 -10.31 9.33 -5.91
C LEU A 158 -10.29 8.94 -7.40
N LEU A 159 -10.85 7.78 -7.76
CA LEU A 159 -11.09 7.36 -9.14
C LEU A 159 -12.41 7.87 -9.72
N GLY A 160 -13.21 8.64 -8.97
CA GLY A 160 -14.51 9.18 -9.38
C GLY A 160 -15.63 8.14 -9.47
N ARG A 161 -15.49 6.99 -8.79
CA ARG A 161 -16.44 5.86 -8.88
C ARG A 161 -17.55 5.90 -7.83
N ILE A 162 -17.31 6.58 -6.71
CA ILE A 162 -18.26 6.76 -5.61
C ILE A 162 -18.19 8.20 -5.10
N PRO A 163 -19.25 8.73 -4.45
CA PRO A 163 -19.16 10.01 -3.73
C PRO A 163 -18.23 9.90 -2.50
N TRP A 164 -17.96 11.03 -1.85
CA TRP A 164 -17.16 11.08 -0.62
C TRP A 164 -17.68 10.05 0.41
N PRO A 165 -16.87 9.07 0.83
CA PRO A 165 -17.25 8.08 1.82
C PRO A 165 -17.09 8.63 3.23
N ASP A 166 -17.78 8.02 4.20
CA ASP A 166 -17.55 8.32 5.61
C ASP A 166 -16.19 7.76 6.06
N LEU A 167 -15.22 8.66 6.23
CA LEU A 167 -13.86 8.35 6.68
C LEU A 167 -13.60 9.08 8.00
N PRO A 168 -13.82 8.42 9.15
CA PRO A 168 -13.71 9.05 10.46
C PRO A 168 -12.36 9.72 10.68
N GLY A 169 -12.38 10.99 11.08
CA GLY A 169 -11.18 11.78 11.35
C GLY A 169 -10.45 12.32 10.12
N LEU A 170 -10.99 12.13 8.91
CA LEU A 170 -10.46 12.71 7.68
C LEU A 170 -11.43 13.73 7.07
N SER A 171 -10.85 14.75 6.43
CA SER A 171 -11.56 15.72 5.59
C SER A 171 -11.32 15.40 4.13
N GLU A 172 -12.28 15.71 3.26
CA GLU A 172 -12.13 15.58 1.80
C GLU A 172 -10.99 16.44 1.24
N ASN A 173 -10.70 17.57 1.89
CA ASN A 173 -9.62 18.48 1.51
C ASN A 173 -8.74 18.81 2.72
N PRO A 174 -7.92 17.85 3.18
CA PRO A 174 -7.11 18.06 4.37
C PRO A 174 -6.03 19.11 4.09
N ALA A 175 -5.87 20.05 5.03
CA ALA A 175 -4.77 21.03 5.01
C ALA A 175 -3.49 20.46 5.63
N GLN A 176 -3.64 19.62 6.65
CA GLN A 176 -2.55 18.99 7.39
C GLN A 176 -1.73 18.04 6.50
N THR A 177 -0.42 18.08 6.66
CA THR A 177 0.51 17.15 6.00
C THR A 177 0.66 15.84 6.80
N PRO A 178 1.06 14.74 6.15
CA PRO A 178 1.41 13.50 6.83
C PRO A 178 2.42 13.68 7.97
N GLU A 179 3.46 14.49 7.76
CA GLU A 179 4.50 14.77 8.73
C GLU A 179 3.94 15.50 9.98
N GLU A 180 3.09 16.52 9.77
CA GLU A 180 2.41 17.23 10.85
C GLU A 180 1.46 16.31 11.62
N TYR A 181 0.76 15.40 10.93
CA TYR A 181 -0.12 14.42 11.56
C TYR A 181 0.68 13.46 12.45
N VAL A 182 1.74 12.85 11.92
CA VAL A 182 2.62 11.94 12.67
C VAL A 182 3.26 12.63 13.88
N GLN A 183 3.65 13.91 13.73
CA GLN A 183 4.14 14.72 14.84
C GLN A 183 3.06 14.96 15.90
N ALA A 184 1.83 15.31 15.51
CA ALA A 184 0.72 15.55 16.42
C ALA A 184 0.33 14.28 17.20
N GLN A 185 0.46 13.10 16.60
CA GLN A 185 0.26 11.82 17.28
C GLN A 185 1.43 11.43 18.22
N GLY A 186 2.56 12.14 18.16
CA GLY A 186 3.74 11.86 18.98
C GLY A 186 4.51 10.59 18.56
N TRP A 187 4.32 10.12 17.32
CA TRP A 187 4.94 8.90 16.81
C TRP A 187 6.41 9.11 16.44
N LYS A 188 7.28 9.20 17.44
CA LYS A 188 8.72 9.48 17.26
C LYS A 188 9.48 8.46 16.41
N ALA A 189 9.00 7.21 16.40
CA ALA A 189 9.59 6.13 15.59
C ALA A 189 9.09 6.14 14.13
N GLY A 190 8.12 6.99 13.81
CA GLY A 190 7.43 7.02 12.52
C GLY A 190 6.18 6.14 12.50
N VAL A 191 5.69 5.87 11.30
CA VAL A 191 4.46 5.10 11.06
C VAL A 191 4.83 3.62 11.09
N SER A 192 4.29 2.83 12.01
CA SER A 192 4.58 1.39 12.03
C SER A 192 3.67 0.60 11.09
N GLY A 193 3.99 -0.68 10.88
CA GLY A 193 3.12 -1.61 10.14
C GLY A 193 1.80 -1.98 10.84
N PHE A 194 1.42 -1.26 11.90
CA PHE A 194 0.12 -1.39 12.54
C PHE A 194 -0.93 -0.63 11.71
N VAL A 195 -2.05 -1.26 11.38
CA VAL A 195 -3.07 -0.68 10.48
C VAL A 195 -3.62 0.67 10.93
N GLU A 196 -3.71 0.92 12.24
CA GLU A 196 -4.17 2.21 12.77
C GLU A 196 -3.11 3.32 12.69
N HIS A 197 -1.85 2.96 12.44
CA HIS A 197 -0.82 3.92 12.07
C HIS A 197 -0.78 4.10 10.55
N THR A 198 -0.71 3.00 9.80
CA THR A 198 -0.57 3.01 8.34
C THR A 198 -1.76 3.68 7.64
N ALA A 199 -2.99 3.22 7.89
CA ALA A 199 -4.13 3.60 7.08
C ALA A 199 -4.45 5.11 7.16
N PRO A 200 -4.50 5.76 8.35
CA PRO A 200 -4.76 7.20 8.42
C PRO A 200 -3.73 8.03 7.68
N VAL A 201 -2.44 7.69 7.79
CA VAL A 201 -1.35 8.44 7.14
C VAL A 201 -1.39 8.27 5.62
N VAL A 202 -1.61 7.05 5.14
CA VAL A 202 -1.75 6.77 3.70
C VAL A 202 -2.96 7.51 3.12
N MET A 203 -4.11 7.44 3.79
CA MET A 203 -5.33 8.09 3.33
C MET A 203 -5.18 9.63 3.32
N LEU A 204 -4.58 10.19 4.37
CA LEU A 204 -4.27 11.62 4.46
C LEU A 204 -3.35 12.07 3.32
N ALA A 205 -2.24 11.36 3.09
CA ALA A 205 -1.28 11.66 2.03
C ALA A 205 -1.92 11.57 0.63
N ALA A 206 -2.68 10.49 0.39
CA ALA A 206 -3.39 10.29 -0.88
C ALA A 206 -4.43 11.39 -1.14
N LEU A 207 -5.13 11.90 -0.11
CA LEU A 207 -6.07 13.01 -0.25
C LEU A 207 -5.38 14.37 -0.46
N ARG A 208 -4.34 14.64 0.33
CA ARG A 208 -3.58 15.90 0.33
C ARG A 208 -2.85 16.11 -0.99
N TYR A 209 -2.25 15.05 -1.52
CA TYR A 209 -1.37 15.08 -2.69
C TYR A 209 -1.92 14.23 -3.85
N ARG A 210 -3.25 14.09 -3.94
CA ARG A 210 -3.96 13.30 -4.97
C ARG A 210 -3.57 13.63 -6.42
N ASP A 211 -3.04 14.83 -6.65
CA ASP A 211 -2.66 15.31 -7.98
C ASP A 211 -1.13 15.48 -8.13
N ASP A 212 -0.33 15.02 -7.16
CA ASP A 212 1.14 15.05 -7.17
C ASP A 212 1.73 13.76 -6.59
N TYR A 213 2.06 12.81 -7.47
CA TYR A 213 2.60 11.51 -7.11
C TYR A 213 3.91 11.61 -6.30
N ARG A 214 4.84 12.47 -6.74
CA ARG A 214 6.16 12.59 -6.12
C ARG A 214 6.01 13.06 -4.69
N GLN A 215 5.28 14.16 -4.49
CA GLN A 215 5.08 14.72 -3.17
C GLN A 215 4.29 13.77 -2.26
N ALA A 216 3.30 13.05 -2.79
CA ALA A 216 2.54 12.04 -2.05
C ALA A 216 3.47 10.96 -1.47
N VAL A 217 4.27 10.32 -2.31
CA VAL A 217 5.21 9.27 -1.92
C VAL A 217 6.29 9.81 -0.97
N GLN A 218 6.92 10.93 -1.30
CA GLN A 218 7.98 11.49 -0.48
C GLN A 218 7.50 11.89 0.92
N SER A 219 6.27 12.41 1.06
CA SER A 219 5.72 12.83 2.36
C SER A 219 5.61 11.68 3.35
N VAL A 220 5.14 10.51 2.92
CA VAL A 220 5.04 9.33 3.80
C VAL A 220 6.40 8.70 4.10
N ILE A 221 7.35 8.76 3.16
CA ILE A 221 8.74 8.33 3.43
C ILE A 221 9.41 9.24 4.47
N ARG A 222 9.13 10.55 4.48
CA ARG A 222 9.63 11.47 5.51
C ARG A 222 9.05 11.18 6.89
N CYS A 223 7.88 10.55 6.98
CA CYS A 223 7.29 10.12 8.24
C CYS A 223 8.04 8.97 8.92
N GLY A 224 8.90 8.24 8.21
CA GLY A 224 9.68 7.14 8.77
C GLY A 224 8.84 5.92 9.20
N GLY A 225 9.52 4.91 9.75
CA GLY A 225 8.93 3.64 10.13
C GLY A 225 8.80 2.70 8.94
N ASP A 226 7.59 2.27 8.62
CA ASP A 226 7.21 1.31 7.60
C ASP A 226 7.07 2.01 6.23
N THR A 227 8.19 2.53 5.75
CA THR A 227 8.21 3.50 4.65
C THR A 227 8.02 2.87 3.27
N ASP A 228 8.43 1.63 3.07
CA ASP A 228 8.12 0.85 1.87
C ASP A 228 6.60 0.66 1.72
N THR A 229 5.93 0.11 2.73
CA THR A 229 4.47 -0.16 2.65
C THR A 229 3.66 1.13 2.56
N THR A 230 3.96 2.14 3.37
CA THR A 230 3.23 3.42 3.29
C THR A 230 3.41 4.11 1.93
N ALA A 231 4.63 4.10 1.37
CA ALA A 231 4.92 4.64 0.05
C ALA A 231 4.27 3.82 -1.07
N ALA A 232 4.31 2.50 -0.98
CA ALA A 232 3.69 1.59 -1.95
C ALA A 232 2.18 1.81 -2.02
N LEU A 233 1.51 1.94 -0.86
CA LEU A 233 0.07 2.19 -0.79
C LEU A 233 -0.33 3.55 -1.34
N VAL A 234 0.35 4.63 -0.93
CA VAL A 234 0.09 5.98 -1.46
C VAL A 234 0.38 6.04 -2.95
N GLY A 235 1.50 5.44 -3.37
CA GLY A 235 1.89 5.35 -4.77
C GLY A 235 0.85 4.59 -5.60
N ALA A 236 0.31 3.49 -5.10
CA ALA A 236 -0.76 2.75 -5.77
C ALA A 236 -2.00 3.62 -6.00
N ILE A 237 -2.45 4.34 -4.97
CA ILE A 237 -3.69 5.11 -5.01
C ILE A 237 -3.54 6.33 -5.92
N VAL A 238 -2.49 7.13 -5.72
CA VAL A 238 -2.24 8.34 -6.50
C VAL A 238 -1.84 7.98 -7.93
N GLY A 239 -1.03 6.94 -8.11
CA GLY A 239 -0.66 6.40 -9.43
C GLY A 239 -1.88 5.89 -10.20
N ALA A 240 -2.82 5.21 -9.54
CA ALA A 240 -4.07 4.78 -10.18
C ALA A 240 -4.92 5.96 -10.66
N ARG A 241 -4.95 7.04 -9.89
CA ARG A 241 -5.68 8.27 -10.23
C ARG A 241 -5.05 9.01 -11.40
N LEU A 242 -3.73 9.21 -11.36
CA LEU A 242 -3.02 10.03 -12.35
C LEU A 242 -2.68 9.25 -13.64
N GLY A 243 -2.55 7.93 -13.54
CA GLY A 243 -2.08 7.07 -14.64
C GLY A 243 -0.55 7.08 -14.78
N PRO A 244 0.00 6.14 -15.57
CA PRO A 244 1.44 5.89 -15.63
C PRO A 244 2.25 7.04 -16.23
N GLN A 245 1.64 7.89 -17.05
CA GLN A 245 2.34 9.01 -17.71
C GLN A 245 2.72 10.13 -16.74
N ALA A 246 2.04 10.21 -15.59
CA ALA A 246 2.32 11.19 -14.55
C ALA A 246 3.37 10.70 -13.53
N LEU A 247 3.81 9.44 -13.63
CA LEU A 247 4.84 8.89 -12.76
C LEU A 247 6.22 9.43 -13.17
N PRO A 248 7.13 9.68 -12.20
CA PRO A 248 8.49 10.14 -12.49
C PRO A 248 9.22 9.20 -13.45
N ARG A 249 9.61 9.71 -14.63
CA ARG A 249 10.24 8.90 -15.68
C ARG A 249 11.61 8.38 -15.26
N GLU A 250 12.34 9.19 -14.49
CA GLU A 250 13.64 8.85 -13.94
C GLU A 250 13.58 7.64 -12.99
N TRP A 251 12.45 7.42 -12.30
CA TRP A 251 12.29 6.24 -11.42
C TRP A 251 11.91 4.99 -12.21
N LEU A 252 11.29 5.12 -13.39
CA LEU A 252 10.90 3.98 -14.24
C LEU A 252 12.08 3.35 -15.00
N GLN A 253 13.21 4.07 -15.13
CA GLN A 253 14.35 3.66 -15.96
C GLN A 253 15.51 3.03 -15.15
N THR A 254 15.31 2.76 -13.86
CA THR A 254 16.36 2.34 -12.91
C THR A 254 16.04 0.99 -12.26
#